data_AF-A0A7C3LLD4-F1
#
_entry.id   AF-A0A7C3LLD4-F1
#
_cell.length_a   1.000
_cell.length_b   1.000
_cell.length_c   1.000
_cell.angle_alpha   90.00
_cell.angle_beta   90.00
_cell.angle_gamma   90.00
#
_symmetry.space_group_name_H-M   'P 1'
#
loop_
_entity.id
_entity.type
_entity.pdbx_description
1 polymer ?
#
loop_
_entity_poly.entity_id
_entity_poly.type
_entity_poly.pdbx_seq_one_letter_code
_entity_poly.pdbx_strand_id
1 'polypeptide(L)'
;MSFIWPALLFSLLLIPVLLYAYFRMQRRKRELAQKYGALGFIRDASGQGPGTRQHVPSMIFMGGIAVLLFSLARPQATVSLPRYEGTVLLTFDISGSMAA
;
A
#
# COMPACT_ATOMS: atom_id res chain seq x y z
N MET A 1 -7.35 0.66 21.34
CA MET A 1 -6.85 1.01 19.99
C MET A 1 -7.67 2.17 19.49
N SER A 2 -7.03 3.27 19.10
CA SER A 2 -7.71 4.44 18.53
C SER A 2 -6.96 4.94 17.30
N PHE A 3 -7.58 5.82 16.54
CA PHE A 3 -6.96 6.48 15.38
C PHE A 3 -6.93 7.97 15.66
N ILE A 4 -5.80 8.63 15.38
CA ILE A 4 -5.70 10.09 15.53
C ILE A 4 -6.52 10.78 14.43
N TRP A 5 -6.52 10.21 13.22
CA TRP A 5 -7.21 10.78 12.05
C TRP A 5 -8.16 9.76 11.41
N PRO A 6 -9.30 9.45 12.06
CA PRO A 6 -10.20 8.40 11.60
C PRO A 6 -10.79 8.68 10.20
N ALA A 7 -10.99 9.95 9.84
CA ALA A 7 -11.47 10.32 8.51
C ALA A 7 -10.54 9.86 7.37
N LEU A 8 -9.24 9.70 7.61
CA LEU A 8 -8.30 9.23 6.60
C LEU A 8 -8.49 7.75 6.25
N LEU A 9 -9.27 6.99 7.03
CA LEU A 9 -9.68 5.63 6.64
C LEU A 9 -10.52 5.63 5.36
N PHE A 10 -11.23 6.72 5.03
CA PHE A 10 -11.93 6.83 3.74
C PHE A 10 -10.97 6.77 2.55
N SER A 11 -9.68 7.08 2.74
CA SER A 11 -8.68 6.92 1.69
C SER A 11 -8.53 5.46 1.23
N LEU A 12 -8.89 4.46 2.05
CA LEU A 12 -8.92 3.06 1.61
C LEU A 12 -9.92 2.82 0.47
N LEU A 13 -10.92 3.69 0.27
CA LEU A 13 -11.82 3.62 -0.90
C LEU A 13 -11.07 3.85 -2.22
N LEU A 14 -9.85 4.38 -2.21
CA LEU A 14 -8.98 4.41 -3.39
C LEU A 14 -8.57 3.01 -3.85
N ILE A 15 -8.48 2.02 -2.96
CA ILE A 15 -8.10 0.65 -3.31
C ILE A 15 -9.07 0.01 -4.30
N PRO A 16 -10.39 -0.05 -4.06
CA PRO A 16 -11.33 -0.60 -5.04
C PRO A 16 -11.32 0.18 -6.36
N VAL A 17 -11.10 1.50 -6.32
CA VAL A 17 -10.95 2.33 -7.54
C VAL A 17 -9.71 1.91 -8.34
N LEU A 18 -8.57 1.72 -7.68
CA LEU A 18 -7.33 1.26 -8.31
C LEU A 18 -7.45 -0.17 -8.86
N LEU A 19 -8.11 -1.07 -8.13
CA LEU A 19 -8.40 -2.43 -8.60
C LEU A 19 -9.28 -2.40 -9.85
N TYR A 20 -10.35 -1.61 -9.84
CA TYR A 20 -11.22 -1.45 -11.01
C TYR A 20 -10.45 -0.91 -12.23
N ALA A 21 -9.63 0.13 -12.03
CA ALA A 21 -8.79 0.69 -13.07
C ALA A 21 -7.80 -0.34 -13.64
N TYR A 22 -7.16 -1.12 -12.76
CA TYR A 22 -6.25 -2.20 -13.13
C TYR A 22 -6.95 -3.26 -14.01
N PHE A 23 -8.11 -3.78 -13.58
CA PHE A 23 -8.85 -4.76 -14.37
C PHE A 23 -9.34 -4.19 -15.71
N ARG A 24 -9.77 -2.93 -15.74
CA ARG A 24 -10.19 -2.26 -16.97
C ARG A 24 -9.03 -2.12 -17.96
N MET A 25 -7.85 -1.71 -17.48
CA MET A 25 -6.64 -1.66 -18.31
C MET A 25 -6.25 -3.05 -18.81
N GLN A 26 -6.33 -4.07 -17.95
CA GLN A 26 -5.97 -5.43 -18.33
C GLN A 26 -6.92 -6.02 -19.39
N ARG A 27 -8.23 -5.72 -19.28
CA ARG A 27 -9.22 -6.09 -20.31
C ARG A 27 -8.96 -5.38 -21.64
N ARG A 28 -8.71 -4.06 -21.61
CA ARG A 28 -8.37 -3.28 -22.82
C ARG A 28 -7.11 -3.82 -23.52
N LYS A 29 -6.06 -4.17 -22.75
CA LYS A 29 -4.83 -4.77 -23.31
C LYS A 29 -5.12 -6.10 -24.01
N ARG A 30 -5.99 -6.94 -23.44
CA ARG A 30 -6.40 -8.22 -24.06
C ARG A 30 -7.19 -7.99 -25.36
N GLU A 31 -8.12 -7.06 -25.37
CA GLU A 31 -8.91 -6.72 -26.57
C GLU A 31 -8.04 -6.16 -27.72
N LEU A 32 -7.08 -5.29 -27.39
CA LEU A 32 -6.12 -4.76 -28.38
C LEU A 32 -5.17 -5.85 -28.89
N ALA A 33 -4.67 -6.71 -28.01
CA ALA A 33 -3.84 -7.85 -28.41
C ALA A 33 -4.59 -8.84 -29.31
N GLN A 34 -5.91 -9.01 -29.13
CA GLN A 34 -6.73 -9.84 -30.03
C GLN A 34 -6.97 -9.16 -31.39
N LYS A 35 -7.17 -7.83 -31.41
CA LYS A 35 -7.41 -7.07 -32.66
C LYS A 35 -6.15 -6.85 -33.51
N TYR A 36 -4.97 -6.76 -32.88
CA TYR A 36 -3.69 -6.51 -33.57
C TYR A 36 -2.71 -7.71 -33.52
N GLY A 37 -3.01 -8.76 -32.76
CA GLY A 37 -2.14 -9.93 -32.58
C GLY A 37 -2.07 -10.88 -33.78
N ALA A 38 -2.84 -10.65 -34.84
CA ALA A 38 -2.71 -11.38 -36.10
C ALA A 38 -1.47 -10.96 -36.92
N LEU A 39 -0.79 -9.85 -36.56
CA LEU A 39 0.26 -9.24 -37.41
C LEU A 39 1.68 -9.26 -36.82
N GLY A 40 1.99 -10.12 -35.86
CA GLY A 40 3.40 -10.54 -35.67
C GLY A 40 3.98 -10.37 -34.27
N PHE A 41 3.44 -11.09 -33.29
CA PHE A 41 4.22 -11.44 -32.10
C PHE A 41 4.23 -12.97 -31.94
N ILE A 42 5.29 -13.56 -32.49
CA ILE A 42 6.04 -14.71 -31.97
C ILE A 42 5.18 -15.71 -31.19
N ARG A 43 4.74 -16.73 -31.92
CA ARG A 43 4.47 -18.07 -31.40
C ARG A 43 5.77 -18.64 -30.82
N ASP A 44 6.12 -18.31 -29.56
CA ASP A 44 7.20 -19.03 -28.86
C ASP A 44 7.11 -18.93 -27.32
N ALA A 45 5.88 -19.05 -26.80
CA ALA A 45 5.67 -19.34 -25.38
C ALA A 45 4.46 -20.28 -25.22
N SER A 46 4.56 -21.45 -25.84
CA SER A 46 3.74 -22.64 -25.60
C SER A 46 4.08 -23.25 -24.23
N GLY A 47 3.82 -22.52 -23.15
CA GLY A 47 4.02 -22.99 -21.78
C GLY A 47 3.43 -22.05 -20.74
N GLN A 48 2.17 -22.29 -20.37
CA GLN A 48 1.38 -21.56 -19.36
C GLN A 48 1.05 -20.11 -19.77
N GLY A 49 -0.18 -19.90 -20.26
CA GLY A 49 -0.75 -18.55 -20.45
C GLY A 49 -0.61 -17.69 -19.19
N PRO A 50 -0.69 -16.35 -19.29
CA PRO A 50 -0.28 -15.40 -18.25
C PRO A 50 -0.85 -15.80 -16.89
N GLY A 51 -0.06 -16.58 -16.15
CA GLY A 51 -0.54 -17.34 -15.02
C GLY A 51 -0.78 -16.44 -13.84
N THR A 52 -1.43 -16.96 -12.81
CA THR A 52 -1.57 -16.35 -11.47
C THR A 52 -0.29 -15.67 -10.96
N ARG A 53 0.89 -16.11 -11.41
CA ARG A 53 2.21 -15.50 -11.18
C ARG A 53 2.35 -14.04 -11.65
N GLN A 54 1.64 -13.63 -12.70
CA GLN A 54 1.62 -12.24 -13.17
C GLN A 54 0.93 -11.29 -12.17
N HIS A 55 0.01 -11.80 -11.36
CA HIS A 55 -0.73 -10.97 -10.41
C HIS A 55 -0.01 -10.82 -9.07
N VAL A 56 0.97 -11.66 -8.77
CA VAL A 56 1.71 -11.63 -7.50
C VAL A 56 2.40 -10.27 -7.28
N PRO A 57 3.19 -9.71 -8.22
CA PRO A 57 3.80 -8.40 -8.02
C PRO A 57 2.76 -7.27 -7.87
N SER A 58 1.67 -7.33 -8.65
CA SER A 58 0.60 -6.32 -8.58
C SER A 58 -0.16 -6.38 -7.25
N MET A 59 -0.42 -7.58 -6.71
CA MET A 59 -1.08 -7.76 -5.42
C MET A 59 -0.22 -7.26 -4.27
N ILE A 60 1.09 -7.55 -4.28
CA ILE A 60 2.03 -7.04 -3.28
C ILE A 60 2.07 -5.51 -3.32
N PHE A 61 2.17 -4.92 -4.51
CA PHE A 61 2.17 -3.46 -4.67
C PHE A 61 0.87 -2.82 -4.16
N MET A 62 -0.29 -3.41 -4.51
CA MET A 62 -1.59 -2.93 -4.03
C MET A 62 -1.71 -3.06 -2.51
N GLY A 63 -1.18 -4.15 -1.93
CA GLY A 63 -1.08 -4.34 -0.49
C GLY A 63 -0.20 -3.28 0.18
N GLY A 64 0.94 -2.92 -0.43
CA GLY A 64 1.79 -1.84 0.03
C GLY A 64 1.06 -0.49 0.06
N ILE A 65 0.35 -0.15 -1.00
CA ILE A 65 -0.50 1.05 -1.03
C ILE A 65 -1.56 1.00 0.07
N ALA A 66 -2.20 -0.15 0.28
CA ALA A 66 -3.19 -0.31 1.33
C ALA A 66 -2.62 -0.04 2.72
N VAL A 67 -1.43 -0.56 3.02
CA VAL A 67 -0.71 -0.32 4.27
C VAL A 67 -0.35 1.15 4.43
N LEU A 68 0.13 1.81 3.37
CA LEU A 68 0.44 3.24 3.41
C LEU A 68 -0.81 4.08 3.71
N LEU A 69 -1.91 3.84 3.00
CA LEU A 69 -3.18 4.54 3.20
C LEU A 69 -3.75 4.28 4.60
N PHE A 70 -3.66 3.05 5.11
CA PHE A 70 -4.06 2.74 6.48
C PHE A 70 -3.19 3.48 7.52
N SER A 71 -1.88 3.59 7.26
CA SER A 71 -0.94 4.27 8.16
C SER A 71 -1.23 5.77 8.29
N LEU A 72 -1.82 6.40 7.27
CA LEU A 72 -2.27 7.80 7.34
C LEU A 72 -3.27 8.04 8.48
N ALA A 73 -4.11 7.05 8.82
CA ALA A 73 -5.06 7.17 9.92
C ALA A 73 -4.40 7.22 11.31
N ARG A 74 -3.07 6.99 11.38
CA ARG A 74 -2.25 6.94 12.61
C ARG A 74 -2.88 6.02 13.68
N PRO A 75 -2.86 4.69 13.47
CA PRO A 75 -3.31 3.73 14.48
C PRO A 75 -2.44 3.83 15.74
N GLN A 76 -3.07 3.94 16.91
CA GLN A 76 -2.39 4.00 18.20
C GLN A 76 -2.91 2.94 19.17
N ALA A 77 -1.96 2.35 19.90
CA ALA A 77 -2.17 1.36 20.92
C ALA A 77 -1.77 1.93 22.29
N THR A 78 -2.73 2.03 23.20
CA THR A 78 -2.43 2.33 24.60
C THR A 78 -1.91 1.07 25.27
N VAL A 79 -0.65 1.07 25.67
CA VAL A 79 -0.03 -0.05 26.41
C VAL A 79 -0.03 0.30 27.90
N SER A 80 -0.53 -0.61 28.73
CA SER A 80 -0.47 -0.46 30.18
C SER A 80 0.95 -0.70 30.67
N LEU A 81 1.61 0.34 31.18
CA LEU A 81 2.90 0.21 31.85
C LEU A 81 2.69 0.06 33.36
N PRO A 82 3.53 -0.73 34.06
CA PRO A 82 3.54 -0.76 35.51
C PRO A 82 3.85 0.64 36.05
N ARG A 83 3.11 1.07 37.07
CA ARG A 83 3.26 2.39 37.67
C ARG A 83 4.45 2.37 38.62
N TYR A 84 5.55 2.99 38.24
CA TYR A 84 6.70 3.22 39.12
C TYR A 84 6.53 4.57 39.82
N GLU A 85 6.54 4.55 41.15
CA GLU A 85 6.56 5.78 41.96
C GLU A 85 8.01 6.20 42.21
N GLY A 86 8.34 7.46 41.90
CA GLY A 86 9.69 8.01 42.05
C GLY A 86 9.82 9.41 41.45
N THR A 87 10.89 10.12 41.82
CA THR A 87 11.19 11.46 41.29
C THR A 87 11.84 11.35 39.92
N VAL A 88 11.18 11.86 38.87
CA VAL A 88 11.73 11.95 37.52
C VAL A 88 12.40 13.31 37.35
N LEU A 89 13.73 13.33 37.17
CA LEU A 89 14.46 14.55 36.81
C LEU A 89 14.59 14.62 35.27
N LEU A 90 13.88 15.55 34.65
CA LEU A 90 13.89 15.74 33.21
C LEU A 90 14.89 16.86 32.87
N THR A 91 16.04 16.50 32.30
CA THR A 91 17.05 17.47 31.85
C THR A 91 17.02 17.57 30.33
N PHE A 92 16.69 18.74 29.81
CA PHE A 92 16.70 19.02 28.37
C PHE A 92 17.98 19.77 28.00
N ASP A 93 18.65 19.35 26.94
CA ASP A 93 19.75 20.11 26.34
C ASP A 93 19.17 21.26 25.50
N ILE A 94 19.62 22.49 25.79
CA ILE A 94 19.25 23.73 25.08
C ILE A 94 20.45 24.32 24.31
N SER A 95 21.50 23.54 24.08
CA SER A 95 22.65 23.94 23.28
C SER A 95 22.23 24.30 21.84
N GLY A 96 22.96 25.22 21.21
CA GLY A 96 22.64 25.69 19.85
C GLY A 96 22.62 24.60 18.77
N SER A 97 23.30 23.46 19.00
CA SER A 97 23.24 22.29 18.12
C SER A 97 21.88 21.58 18.13
N MET A 98 21.09 21.72 19.19
CA MET A 98 19.75 21.13 19.27
C MET A 98 18.71 21.90 18.46
N ALA A 99 19.04 23.11 17.97
CA ALA A 99 18.15 23.98 17.21
C ALA A 99 18.32 23.85 15.67
N ALA A 100 19.20 22.96 15.20
CA ALA A 100 19.52 22.77 13.78
C ALA A 100 18.60 21.75 13.08
#